data_AF-A0A5N9EZH3-F1
#
_entry.id   AF-A0A5N9EZH3-F1
#
_cell.length_a   1.000
_cell.length_b   1.000
_cell.length_c   1.000
_cell.angle_alpha   90.00
_cell.angle_beta   90.00
_cell.angle_gamma   90.00
#
_symmetry.space_group_name_H-M   'P 1'
#
loop_
_entity.id
_entity.type
_entity.pdbx_description
1 polymer ?
#
loop_
_entity_poly.entity_id
_entity_poly.type
_entity_poly.pdbx_seq_one_letter_code
_entity_poly.pdbx_strand_id
1 'polypeptide(L)'
;MLDTLIPTPGTPEAGTETLKPEIRVMEAEDTYGKVAVEPLPRGFGLTIGNPLRRILLSSTNGSAITWVKIDDVVHEYAAVPGVKEEVMELLLNVKRIRIRSQSDRAGKMRLDVTGEGRVCAGDISTSSDFEIVNPELHLATLDSDDSRLSIEFNIEQGVGYQPAVQTDGTTNPPVGVLPVDAVFNPVRKVNYNVERTRVGQVTDYERLVMEVWTDGTIKAVEAIQQAAENLVNHFFLFSNLNRVVEEGSERVPLVVSPEIYQMPIEKLELSPRTLNCLKRSHISKVGEILEMSDDELLKIRNFGEKSLVELKEKVAEHGVTDLSHGAGGSVPDISPEDLGELMGDEQDDSDAPADAPGMSIEDADDDGGDDWDDDDPDED
;
A
#
# COMPACT_ATOMS: atom_id res chain seq x y z
N MET A 1 -41.55 49.96 6.55
CA MET A 1 -40.33 50.00 7.38
C MET A 1 -39.75 48.60 7.35
N LEU A 2 -38.68 48.41 6.59
CA LEU A 2 -37.90 47.18 6.53
C LEU A 2 -36.63 47.47 7.33
N ASP A 3 -36.52 46.92 8.53
CA ASP A 3 -35.31 47.02 9.34
C ASP A 3 -34.24 46.08 8.76
N THR A 4 -33.24 46.69 8.13
CA THR A 4 -31.99 46.04 7.72
C THR A 4 -31.18 45.69 8.97
N LEU A 5 -31.19 44.41 9.33
CA LEU A 5 -30.23 43.83 10.27
C LEU A 5 -28.84 43.83 9.62
N ILE A 6 -28.01 44.81 9.98
CA ILE A 6 -26.58 44.83 9.66
C ILE A 6 -25.90 43.90 10.67
N PRO A 7 -25.27 42.78 10.25
CA PRO A 7 -24.49 41.95 11.14
C PRO A 7 -23.26 42.77 11.57
N THR A 8 -23.06 42.91 12.88
CA THR A 8 -21.87 43.53 13.43
C THR A 8 -20.67 42.66 13.08
N PRO A 9 -19.57 43.20 12.52
CA PRO A 9 -18.38 42.39 12.26
C PRO A 9 -17.80 41.93 13.60
N GLY A 10 -17.85 40.62 13.82
CA GLY A 10 -17.20 39.97 14.96
C GLY A 10 -15.72 40.33 14.99
N THR A 11 -15.23 40.65 16.17
CA THR A 11 -13.81 40.86 16.43
C THR A 11 -13.06 39.61 15.98
N PRO A 12 -11.97 39.72 15.19
CA PRO A 12 -11.17 38.54 14.84
C PRO A 12 -10.67 37.94 16.16
N GLU A 13 -11.07 36.71 16.44
CA GLU A 13 -10.60 35.99 17.62
C GLU A 13 -9.07 36.00 17.61
N ALA A 14 -8.52 36.53 18.71
CA ALA A 14 -7.09 36.57 18.96
C ALA A 14 -6.50 35.17 18.76
N GLY A 15 -5.36 35.11 18.06
CA GLY A 15 -4.76 33.88 17.54
C GLY A 15 -4.92 32.68 18.47
N THR A 16 -5.66 31.68 17.99
CA THR A 16 -5.68 30.33 18.55
C THR A 16 -4.25 29.84 18.66
N GLU A 17 -3.73 29.75 19.88
CA GLU A 17 -2.57 28.93 20.19
C GLU A 17 -2.86 27.53 19.64
N THR A 18 -2.14 27.13 18.58
CA THR A 18 -2.29 25.81 17.96
C THR A 18 -1.73 24.78 18.93
N LEU A 19 -2.59 24.33 19.84
CA LEU A 19 -2.29 23.21 20.73
C LEU A 19 -1.95 21.99 19.87
N LYS A 20 -0.75 21.46 20.06
CA LYS A 20 -0.30 20.27 19.32
C LYS A 20 -1.01 19.05 19.91
N PRO A 21 -1.74 18.26 19.10
CA PRO A 21 -2.36 17.03 19.58
C PRO A 21 -1.28 16.03 20.02
N GLU A 22 -1.50 15.38 21.16
CA GLU A 22 -0.65 14.32 21.67
C GLU A 22 -1.34 12.96 21.50
N ILE A 23 -0.55 11.95 21.15
CA ILE A 23 -1.00 10.55 21.08
C ILE A 23 -0.58 9.87 22.39
N ARG A 24 -1.54 9.24 23.08
CA ARG A 24 -1.33 8.46 24.30
C ARG A 24 -1.79 7.04 24.10
N VAL A 25 -0.89 6.08 24.29
CA VAL A 25 -1.23 4.65 24.33
C VAL A 25 -1.80 4.35 25.72
N MET A 26 -3.07 3.97 25.79
CA MET A 26 -3.74 3.63 27.05
C MET A 26 -3.47 2.18 27.43
N GLU A 27 -3.67 1.27 26.48
CA GLU A 27 -3.49 -0.17 26.64
C GLU A 27 -2.79 -0.70 25.40
N ALA A 28 -1.81 -1.57 25.59
CA ALA A 28 -1.07 -2.21 24.51
C ALA A 28 -0.77 -3.65 24.91
N GLU A 29 -1.51 -4.56 24.30
CA GLU A 29 -1.29 -6.00 24.31
C GLU A 29 -0.89 -6.44 22.90
N ASP A 30 -0.51 -7.71 22.73
CA ASP A 30 -0.10 -8.21 21.41
C ASP A 30 -1.28 -8.25 20.42
N THR A 31 -2.48 -8.63 20.87
CA THR A 31 -3.69 -8.75 20.04
C THR A 31 -4.66 -7.58 20.21
N TYR A 32 -4.42 -6.67 21.15
CA TYR A 32 -5.33 -5.56 21.44
C TYR A 32 -4.57 -4.26 21.72
N GLY A 33 -5.06 -3.15 21.20
CA GLY A 33 -4.47 -1.83 21.42
C GLY A 33 -5.53 -0.76 21.57
N LYS A 34 -5.31 0.12 22.55
CA LYS A 34 -6.16 1.28 22.83
C LYS A 34 -5.32 2.55 22.83
N VAL A 35 -5.62 3.45 21.91
CA VAL A 35 -4.89 4.71 21.72
C VAL A 35 -5.84 5.89 21.82
N ALA A 36 -5.42 6.95 22.49
CA ALA A 36 -6.16 8.19 22.61
C ALA A 36 -5.37 9.35 21.98
N VAL A 37 -6.07 10.24 21.27
CA VAL A 37 -5.50 11.47 20.70
C VAL A 37 -6.27 12.68 21.24
N GLU A 38 -5.57 13.59 21.89
CA GLU A 38 -6.12 14.84 22.44
C GLU A 38 -5.05 15.93 22.55
N PRO A 39 -5.39 17.23 22.47
CA PRO A 39 -6.70 17.77 22.08
C PRO A 39 -6.86 17.90 20.57
N LEU A 40 -8.03 17.53 20.05
CA LEU A 40 -8.40 17.71 18.63
C LEU A 40 -9.43 18.84 18.49
N PRO A 41 -9.37 19.66 17.43
CA PRO A 41 -10.44 20.61 17.14
C PRO A 41 -11.77 19.89 16.90
N ARG A 42 -12.89 20.58 17.15
CA ARG A 42 -14.22 20.01 16.94
C ARG A 42 -14.39 19.47 15.52
N GLY A 43 -14.92 18.25 15.40
CA GLY A 43 -15.11 17.54 14.15
C GLY A 43 -13.90 16.73 13.67
N PHE A 44 -12.68 17.00 14.15
CA PHE A 44 -11.49 16.25 13.73
C PHE A 44 -11.47 14.82 14.28
N GLY A 45 -12.14 14.52 15.39
CA GLY A 45 -12.22 13.16 15.90
C GLY A 45 -12.83 12.19 14.89
N LEU A 46 -13.90 12.61 14.20
CA LEU A 46 -14.54 11.82 13.14
C LEU A 46 -13.73 11.81 11.84
N THR A 47 -13.16 12.96 11.47
CA THR A 47 -12.33 13.11 10.27
C THR A 47 -11.09 12.23 10.30
N ILE A 48 -10.50 12.00 11.48
CA ILE A 48 -9.33 11.12 11.65
C ILE A 48 -9.79 9.67 11.92
N GLY A 49 -10.75 9.47 12.81
CA GLY A 49 -11.16 8.15 13.27
C GLY A 49 -11.77 7.28 12.18
N ASN A 50 -12.63 7.84 11.32
CA ASN A 50 -13.32 7.07 10.29
C ASN A 50 -12.37 6.59 9.16
N PRO A 51 -11.51 7.42 8.57
CA PRO A 51 -10.54 6.96 7.57
C PRO A 51 -9.54 5.95 8.12
N LEU A 52 -8.99 6.16 9.32
CA LEU A 52 -8.09 5.20 9.95
C LEU A 52 -8.77 3.84 10.16
N ARG A 53 -10.01 3.83 10.65
CA ARG A 53 -10.79 2.60 10.78
C ARG A 53 -10.96 1.87 9.44
N ARG A 54 -11.19 2.61 8.35
CA ARG A 54 -11.33 2.02 7.01
C ARG A 54 -10.03 1.38 6.56
N ILE A 55 -8.91 2.10 6.65
CA ILE A 55 -7.60 1.61 6.22
C ILE A 55 -7.17 0.39 7.03
N LEU A 56 -7.36 0.42 8.35
CA LEU A 56 -7.07 -0.73 9.21
C LEU A 56 -7.82 -2.00 8.77
N LEU A 57 -9.05 -1.86 8.28
CA LEU A 57 -9.88 -2.99 7.84
C LEU A 57 -9.71 -3.37 6.36
N SER A 58 -9.13 -2.50 5.52
CA SER A 58 -9.05 -2.72 4.07
C SER A 58 -7.63 -2.90 3.53
N SER A 59 -6.65 -2.21 4.12
CA SER A 59 -5.37 -1.92 3.49
C SER A 59 -4.18 -2.11 4.44
N THR A 60 -4.34 -3.02 5.40
CA THR A 60 -3.24 -3.49 6.23
C THR A 60 -2.56 -4.66 5.51
N ASN A 61 -1.24 -4.60 5.39
CA ASN A 61 -0.44 -5.66 4.78
C ASN A 61 -0.46 -6.89 5.69
N GLY A 62 -0.54 -8.08 5.08
CA GLY A 62 -0.34 -9.32 5.80
C GLY A 62 -0.05 -10.48 4.88
N SER A 63 0.09 -11.67 5.47
CA SER A 63 0.51 -12.88 4.77
C SER A 63 -0.56 -13.94 4.89
N ALA A 64 -0.85 -14.61 3.78
CA ALA A 64 -1.86 -15.66 3.73
C ALA A 64 -1.43 -16.78 2.77
N ILE A 65 -2.05 -17.95 2.95
CA ILE A 65 -1.85 -19.10 2.08
C ILE A 65 -2.77 -18.95 0.86
N THR A 66 -2.20 -18.94 -0.35
CA THR A 66 -2.96 -18.77 -1.60
C THR A 66 -3.33 -20.08 -2.26
N TRP A 67 -2.47 -21.09 -2.14
CA TRP A 67 -2.77 -22.44 -2.60
C TRP A 67 -2.05 -23.48 -1.76
N VAL A 68 -2.59 -24.69 -1.83
CA VAL A 68 -2.12 -25.87 -1.11
C VAL A 68 -1.97 -27.02 -2.11
N LYS A 69 -0.91 -27.79 -1.99
CA LYS A 69 -0.73 -29.03 -2.74
C LYS A 69 -0.60 -30.17 -1.76
N ILE A 70 -1.53 -31.11 -1.82
CA ILE A 70 -1.58 -32.29 -0.95
C ILE A 70 -1.18 -33.50 -1.80
N ASP A 71 -0.28 -34.33 -1.28
CA ASP A 71 0.12 -35.55 -1.99
C ASP A 71 -1.08 -36.51 -2.13
N ASP A 72 -1.17 -37.18 -3.29
CA ASP A 72 -2.25 -38.11 -3.66
C ASP A 72 -3.67 -37.53 -3.75
N VAL A 73 -3.82 -36.19 -3.71
CA VAL A 73 -5.10 -35.50 -3.88
C VAL A 73 -5.12 -34.71 -5.17
N VAL A 74 -6.12 -34.98 -6.01
CA VAL A 74 -6.30 -34.29 -7.30
C VAL A 74 -7.25 -33.10 -7.20
N HIS A 75 -8.28 -33.20 -6.35
CA HIS A 75 -9.35 -32.20 -6.23
C HIS A 75 -9.87 -32.10 -4.78
N GLU A 76 -10.52 -30.99 -4.48
CA GLU A 76 -11.02 -30.62 -3.14
C GLU A 76 -12.08 -31.56 -2.54
N TYR A 77 -12.81 -32.32 -3.36
CA TYR A 77 -13.85 -33.27 -2.91
C TYR A 77 -13.32 -34.66 -2.55
N ALA A 78 -12.00 -34.86 -2.58
CA ALA A 78 -11.40 -36.15 -2.27
C ALA A 78 -11.26 -36.32 -0.75
N ALA A 79 -11.19 -37.58 -0.32
CA ALA A 79 -10.71 -37.93 1.01
C ALA A 79 -9.20 -38.22 0.95
N VAL A 80 -8.46 -37.86 1.99
CA VAL A 80 -7.04 -38.22 2.10
C VAL A 80 -6.93 -39.57 2.81
N PRO A 81 -6.33 -40.61 2.19
CA PRO A 81 -6.18 -41.91 2.84
C PRO A 81 -5.42 -41.82 4.16
N GLY A 82 -5.97 -42.39 5.23
CA GLY A 82 -5.33 -42.41 6.56
C GLY A 82 -5.48 -41.12 7.37
N VAL A 83 -6.25 -40.14 6.87
CA VAL A 83 -6.61 -38.92 7.57
C VAL A 83 -8.10 -38.93 7.87
N LYS A 84 -8.48 -38.52 9.08
CA LYS A 84 -9.87 -38.49 9.51
C LYS A 84 -10.70 -37.39 8.84
N GLU A 85 -10.11 -36.22 8.64
CA GLU A 85 -10.74 -35.04 8.04
C GLU A 85 -10.74 -35.11 6.50
N GLU A 86 -11.80 -34.58 5.89
CA GLU A 86 -11.89 -34.44 4.43
C GLU A 86 -11.01 -33.27 3.94
N VAL A 87 -10.66 -33.27 2.64
CA VAL A 87 -9.82 -32.21 2.05
C VAL A 87 -10.47 -30.82 2.23
N MET A 88 -11.79 -30.69 2.08
CA MET A 88 -12.49 -29.42 2.31
C MET A 88 -12.35 -28.92 3.75
N GLU A 89 -12.44 -29.81 4.74
CA GLU A 89 -12.25 -29.44 6.15
C GLU A 89 -10.81 -29.03 6.42
N LEU A 90 -9.85 -29.75 5.83
CA LEU A 90 -8.44 -29.41 5.89
C LEU A 90 -8.17 -28.02 5.30
N LEU A 91 -8.72 -27.70 4.12
CA LEU A 91 -8.58 -26.37 3.51
C LEU A 91 -9.16 -25.26 4.39
N LEU A 92 -10.29 -25.51 5.07
CA LEU A 92 -10.87 -24.57 6.03
C LEU A 92 -9.98 -24.36 7.27
N ASN A 93 -9.32 -25.42 7.75
CA ASN A 93 -8.36 -25.31 8.86
C ASN A 93 -7.10 -24.55 8.42
N VAL A 94 -6.61 -24.80 7.20
CA VAL A 94 -5.45 -24.10 6.63
C VAL A 94 -5.70 -22.59 6.52
N LYS A 95 -6.92 -22.16 6.14
CA LYS A 95 -7.32 -20.73 6.14
C LYS A 95 -7.22 -20.05 7.50
N ARG A 96 -7.21 -20.82 8.61
CA ARG A 96 -7.12 -20.27 9.98
C ARG A 96 -5.68 -20.14 10.47
N ILE A 97 -4.69 -20.64 9.71
CA ILE A 97 -3.28 -20.48 10.05
C ILE A 97 -2.92 -19.00 9.95
N ARG A 98 -2.24 -18.49 10.98
CA ARG A 98 -1.79 -17.10 11.07
C ARG A 98 -0.29 -17.05 10.89
N ILE A 99 0.15 -16.35 9.85
CA ILE A 99 1.55 -16.32 9.45
C ILE A 99 2.05 -14.90 9.59
N ARG A 100 3.13 -14.74 10.35
CA ARG A 100 3.92 -13.52 10.38
C ARG A 100 5.10 -13.70 9.44
N SER A 101 5.21 -12.84 8.44
CA SER A 101 6.34 -12.83 7.54
C SER A 101 7.32 -11.72 7.93
N GLN A 102 8.62 -12.01 7.86
CA GLN A 102 9.69 -11.02 8.09
C GLN A 102 10.18 -10.37 6.80
N SER A 103 9.75 -10.86 5.63
CA SER A 103 10.25 -10.40 4.33
C SER A 103 9.12 -10.28 3.31
N ASP A 104 9.19 -9.31 2.40
CA ASP A 104 8.14 -9.04 1.43
C ASP A 104 8.09 -10.00 0.23
N ARG A 105 8.57 -11.23 0.42
CA ARG A 105 8.70 -12.23 -0.64
C ARG A 105 7.69 -13.35 -0.45
N ALA A 106 7.15 -13.83 -1.57
CA ALA A 106 6.41 -15.08 -1.60
C ALA A 106 7.34 -16.23 -1.20
N GLY A 107 6.77 -17.24 -0.54
CA GLY A 107 7.53 -18.37 -0.06
C GLY A 107 6.68 -19.61 0.11
N LYS A 108 7.35 -20.71 0.45
CA LYS A 108 6.74 -22.03 0.56
C LYS A 108 7.03 -22.64 1.91
N MET A 109 6.03 -23.31 2.47
CA MET A 109 6.15 -24.10 3.70
C MET A 109 5.73 -25.54 3.42
N ARG A 110 6.24 -26.49 4.20
CA ARG A 110 5.94 -27.91 4.00
C ARG A 110 5.58 -28.58 5.31
N LEU A 111 4.57 -29.42 5.30
CA LEU A 111 4.23 -30.34 6.37
C LEU A 111 4.52 -31.76 5.88
N ASP A 112 5.24 -32.54 6.67
CA ASP A 112 5.49 -33.96 6.40
C ASP A 112 5.43 -34.70 7.74
N VAL A 113 4.31 -35.36 8.00
CA VAL A 113 4.04 -36.06 9.25
C VAL A 113 3.68 -37.51 8.96
N THR A 114 4.25 -38.43 9.74
CA THR A 114 3.99 -39.87 9.68
C THR A 114 3.72 -40.38 11.09
N GLY A 115 2.76 -41.30 11.25
CA GLY A 115 2.39 -41.88 12.54
C GLY A 115 0.96 -41.53 12.97
N GLU A 116 0.42 -42.26 13.93
CA GLU A 116 -0.91 -41.96 14.48
C GLU A 116 -0.87 -40.70 15.35
N GLY A 117 -1.90 -39.84 15.26
CA GLY A 117 -2.01 -38.69 16.15
C GLY A 117 -2.61 -37.43 15.54
N ARG A 118 -2.62 -36.35 16.33
CA ARG A 118 -3.09 -35.03 15.91
C ARG A 118 -1.96 -34.24 15.27
N VAL A 119 -2.25 -33.63 14.13
CA VAL A 119 -1.36 -32.75 13.38
C VAL A 119 -1.79 -31.31 13.60
N CYS A 120 -0.87 -30.50 14.12
CA CYS A 120 -1.09 -29.10 14.43
C CYS A 120 -0.29 -28.19 13.48
N ALA A 121 -0.63 -26.90 13.45
CA ALA A 121 0.10 -25.92 12.64
C ALA A 121 1.58 -25.81 13.06
N GLY A 122 1.90 -26.07 14.33
CA GLY A 122 3.28 -26.11 14.82
C GLY A 122 4.15 -27.21 14.20
N ASP A 123 3.56 -28.24 13.58
CA ASP A 123 4.30 -29.33 12.92
C ASP A 123 4.76 -28.94 11.50
N ILE A 124 4.33 -27.78 11.00
CA ILE A 124 4.72 -27.29 9.67
C ILE A 124 6.18 -26.83 9.71
N SER A 125 6.98 -27.34 8.78
CA SER A 125 8.35 -26.86 8.56
C SER A 125 8.32 -25.49 7.88
N THR A 126 8.69 -24.46 8.63
CA THR A 126 8.80 -23.08 8.16
C THR A 126 10.25 -22.72 7.81
N SER A 127 10.45 -21.78 6.89
CA SER A 127 11.76 -21.12 6.72
C SER A 127 11.93 -20.01 7.76
N SER A 128 13.14 -19.44 7.85
CA SER A 128 13.41 -18.29 8.75
C SER A 128 12.54 -17.07 8.48
N ASP A 129 11.97 -16.98 7.29
CA ASP A 129 11.24 -15.81 6.81
C ASP A 129 9.76 -15.82 7.25
N PHE A 130 9.27 -16.96 7.77
CA PHE A 130 7.89 -17.15 8.21
C PHE A 130 7.80 -17.74 9.62
N GLU A 131 6.92 -17.15 10.43
CA GLU A 131 6.60 -17.58 11.79
C GLU A 131 5.11 -17.88 11.88
N ILE A 132 4.75 -19.04 12.42
CA ILE A 132 3.36 -19.40 12.70
C ILE A 132 2.99 -18.88 14.08
N VAL A 133 1.97 -18.03 14.14
CA VAL A 133 1.56 -17.35 15.38
C VAL A 133 0.65 -18.22 16.25
N ASN A 134 -0.09 -19.16 15.65
CA ASN A 134 -1.01 -20.07 16.33
C ASN A 134 -0.62 -21.56 16.13
N PRO A 135 0.51 -22.01 16.69
CA PRO A 135 1.02 -23.37 16.50
C PRO A 135 0.08 -24.47 17.03
N GLU A 136 -0.80 -24.14 17.97
CA GLU A 136 -1.79 -25.04 18.57
C GLU A 136 -3.00 -25.34 17.67
N LEU A 137 -3.11 -24.68 16.52
CA LEU A 137 -4.22 -24.87 15.61
C LEU A 137 -4.22 -26.31 15.06
N HIS A 138 -5.31 -27.03 15.33
CA HIS A 138 -5.57 -28.36 14.77
C HIS A 138 -5.76 -28.28 13.26
N LEU A 139 -5.00 -29.08 12.51
CA LEU A 139 -5.13 -29.19 11.06
C LEU A 139 -5.82 -30.48 10.65
N ALA A 140 -5.34 -31.62 11.17
CA ALA A 140 -5.81 -32.95 10.81
C ALA A 140 -5.50 -33.99 11.91
N THR A 141 -6.07 -35.18 11.78
CA THR A 141 -5.84 -36.35 12.64
C THR A 141 -5.50 -37.55 11.77
N LEU A 142 -4.38 -38.21 12.05
CA LEU A 142 -3.94 -39.44 11.39
C LEU A 142 -4.45 -40.66 12.14
N ASP A 143 -5.07 -41.59 11.41
CA ASP A 143 -5.80 -42.73 11.98
C ASP A 143 -4.93 -43.96 12.28
N SER A 144 -3.71 -44.04 11.74
CA SER A 144 -2.84 -45.21 11.89
C SER A 144 -1.35 -44.86 11.79
N ASP A 145 -0.49 -45.68 12.39
CA ASP A 145 0.98 -45.51 12.38
C ASP A 145 1.60 -45.45 10.97
N ASP A 146 0.99 -46.12 10.01
CA ASP A 146 1.44 -46.14 8.61
C ASP A 146 0.91 -44.95 7.78
N SER A 147 0.07 -44.10 8.38
CA SER A 147 -0.51 -42.94 7.68
C SER A 147 0.53 -41.83 7.54
N ARG A 148 0.58 -41.23 6.36
CA ARG A 148 1.46 -40.11 6.06
C ARG A 148 0.68 -38.97 5.44
N LEU A 149 0.94 -37.76 5.91
CA LEU A 149 0.38 -36.53 5.35
C LEU A 149 1.52 -35.60 4.95
N SER A 150 1.60 -35.32 3.64
CA SER A 150 2.57 -34.41 3.05
C SER A 150 1.83 -33.30 2.31
N ILE A 151 2.07 -32.07 2.72
CA ILE A 151 1.40 -30.87 2.21
C ILE A 151 2.43 -29.78 1.93
N GLU A 152 2.35 -29.16 0.76
CA GLU A 152 3.07 -27.94 0.40
C GLU A 152 2.10 -26.75 0.42
N PHE A 153 2.50 -25.69 1.11
CA PHE A 153 1.74 -24.43 1.22
C PHE A 153 2.49 -23.33 0.49
N ASN A 154 1.77 -22.52 -0.26
CA ASN A 154 2.31 -21.29 -0.83
C ASN A 154 1.79 -20.08 -0.11
N ILE A 155 2.70 -19.20 0.26
CA ILE A 155 2.44 -18.02 1.07
C ILE A 155 2.80 -16.83 0.24
N GLU A 156 1.84 -15.91 0.16
CA GLU A 156 2.02 -14.63 -0.48
C GLU A 156 1.71 -13.53 0.52
N GLN A 157 2.26 -12.36 0.22
CA GLN A 157 1.88 -11.15 0.91
C GLN A 157 0.91 -10.35 0.05
N GLY A 158 -0.04 -9.72 0.71
CA GLY A 158 -1.07 -8.96 0.03
C GLY A 158 -1.84 -8.07 0.99
N VAL A 159 -2.91 -7.49 0.47
CA VAL A 159 -3.83 -6.64 1.22
C VAL A 159 -5.26 -7.13 1.01
N GLY A 160 -6.08 -7.02 2.06
CA GLY A 160 -7.49 -7.34 1.98
C GLY A 160 -7.76 -8.84 1.81
N TYR A 161 -8.58 -9.17 0.81
CA TYR A 161 -9.11 -10.50 0.55
C TYR A 161 -9.01 -10.82 -0.93
N GLN A 162 -8.48 -11.99 -1.25
CA GLN A 162 -8.44 -12.52 -2.61
C GLN A 162 -9.19 -13.85 -2.65
N PRO A 163 -10.26 -13.97 -3.45
CA PRO A 163 -10.94 -15.24 -3.63
C PRO A 163 -10.05 -16.22 -4.39
N ALA A 164 -10.24 -17.52 -4.14
CA ALA A 164 -9.53 -18.61 -4.81
C ALA A 164 -9.71 -18.62 -6.34
N VAL A 165 -10.78 -17.98 -6.83
CA VAL A 165 -11.12 -17.85 -8.25
C VAL A 165 -10.71 -16.46 -8.74
N GLN A 166 -9.40 -16.23 -8.87
CA GLN A 166 -8.88 -15.04 -9.56
C GLN A 166 -7.47 -15.30 -10.07
N THR A 167 -7.38 -16.02 -11.18
CA THR A 167 -6.31 -15.79 -12.15
C THR A 167 -6.96 -15.76 -13.52
N ASP A 168 -7.49 -14.59 -13.85
CA ASP A 168 -7.96 -14.31 -15.21
C ASP A 168 -6.75 -14.40 -16.16
N GLY A 169 -6.66 -15.52 -16.88
CA GLY A 169 -6.01 -15.56 -18.19
C GLY A 169 -4.54 -15.99 -18.28
N THR A 170 -3.82 -16.26 -17.19
CA THR A 170 -2.44 -16.79 -17.31
C THR A 170 -2.18 -17.94 -16.33
N THR A 171 -2.17 -19.15 -16.90
CA THR A 171 -1.74 -20.40 -16.28
C THR A 171 -2.75 -21.00 -15.29
N ASN A 172 -3.58 -21.93 -15.78
CA ASN A 172 -4.27 -22.85 -14.89
C ASN A 172 -3.23 -23.51 -13.97
N PRO A 173 -3.48 -23.56 -12.65
CA PRO A 173 -2.56 -24.21 -11.74
C PRO A 173 -2.38 -25.69 -12.16
N PRO A 174 -1.17 -26.25 -12.01
CA PRO A 174 -0.92 -27.66 -12.30
C PRO A 174 -1.91 -28.56 -11.56
N VAL A 175 -2.24 -29.71 -12.16
CA VAL A 175 -3.13 -30.70 -11.54
C VAL A 175 -2.63 -31.07 -10.13
N GLY A 176 -3.54 -31.05 -9.15
CA GLY A 176 -3.24 -31.32 -7.73
C GLY A 176 -2.92 -30.08 -6.88
N VAL A 177 -2.92 -28.88 -7.47
CA VAL A 177 -2.87 -27.62 -6.71
C VAL A 177 -4.30 -27.15 -6.40
N LEU A 178 -4.59 -26.98 -5.12
CA LEU A 178 -5.88 -26.57 -4.59
C LEU A 178 -5.79 -25.08 -4.20
N PRO A 179 -6.45 -24.17 -4.92
CA PRO A 179 -6.47 -22.76 -4.57
C PRO A 179 -7.31 -22.54 -3.31
N VAL A 180 -6.91 -21.57 -2.50
CA VAL A 180 -7.53 -21.23 -1.22
C VAL A 180 -7.78 -19.74 -1.17
N ASP A 181 -8.94 -19.34 -0.65
CA ASP A 181 -9.21 -17.92 -0.44
C ASP A 181 -8.19 -17.33 0.56
N ALA A 182 -7.47 -16.30 0.11
CA ALA A 182 -6.41 -15.67 0.87
C ALA A 182 -6.96 -14.46 1.64
N VAL A 183 -6.92 -14.55 2.97
CA VAL A 183 -7.30 -13.46 3.88
C VAL A 183 -6.01 -12.83 4.42
N PHE A 184 -5.55 -11.76 3.79
CA PHE A 184 -4.31 -11.10 4.16
C PHE A 184 -4.48 -10.17 5.37
N ASN A 185 -5.69 -9.68 5.65
CA ASN A 185 -5.89 -8.66 6.67
C ASN A 185 -5.72 -9.22 8.11
N PRO A 186 -4.75 -8.72 8.89
CA PRO A 186 -4.51 -9.17 10.26
C PRO A 186 -5.44 -8.51 11.30
N VAL A 187 -6.14 -7.42 10.93
CA VAL A 187 -7.04 -6.69 11.82
C VAL A 187 -8.44 -7.30 11.79
N ARG A 188 -8.95 -7.72 12.96
CA ARG A 188 -10.28 -8.37 13.07
C ARG A 188 -11.39 -7.40 13.41
N LYS A 189 -11.09 -6.39 14.23
CA LYS A 189 -12.09 -5.42 14.70
C LYS A 189 -11.40 -4.09 14.97
N VAL A 190 -12.13 -3.01 14.66
CA VAL A 190 -11.74 -1.64 15.02
C VAL A 190 -12.97 -0.91 15.51
N ASN A 191 -12.83 -0.27 16.66
CA ASN A 191 -13.81 0.61 17.28
C ASN A 191 -13.19 1.98 17.53
N TYR A 192 -13.98 3.04 17.48
CA TYR A 192 -13.54 4.36 17.91
C TYR A 192 -14.67 5.11 18.60
N ASN A 193 -14.31 5.94 19.58
CA ASN A 193 -15.21 6.82 20.30
C ASN A 193 -14.65 8.24 20.28
N VAL A 194 -15.52 9.23 20.10
CA VAL A 194 -15.15 10.65 20.16
C VAL A 194 -15.78 11.26 21.39
N GLU A 195 -14.94 11.71 22.31
CA GLU A 195 -15.32 12.31 23.59
C GLU A 195 -15.00 13.81 23.58
N ARG A 196 -15.69 14.60 24.40
CA ARG A 196 -15.34 16.02 24.58
C ARG A 196 -14.25 16.14 25.63
N THR A 197 -13.21 16.92 25.33
CA THR A 197 -12.12 17.21 26.27
C THR A 197 -12.05 18.70 26.57
N ARG A 198 -11.65 19.04 27.80
CA ARG A 198 -11.51 20.42 28.26
C ARG A 198 -10.04 20.76 28.34
N VAL A 199 -9.63 21.83 27.67
CA VAL A 199 -8.27 22.36 27.75
C VAL A 199 -8.33 23.77 28.33
N GLY A 200 -7.85 23.92 29.57
CA GLY A 200 -7.91 25.18 30.30
C GLY A 200 -9.36 25.68 30.48
N GLN A 201 -9.68 26.81 29.84
CA GLN A 201 -11.02 27.41 29.86
C GLN A 201 -11.93 26.97 28.70
N VAL A 202 -11.36 26.33 27.67
CA VAL A 202 -12.05 25.96 26.44
C VAL A 202 -12.53 24.50 26.52
N THR A 203 -13.79 24.23 26.19
CA THR A 203 -14.47 22.93 26.40
C THR A 203 -14.95 22.24 25.12
N ASP A 204 -14.65 22.79 23.95
CA ASP A 204 -15.13 22.31 22.64
C ASP A 204 -14.12 21.42 21.90
N TYR A 205 -12.95 21.17 22.49
CA TYR A 205 -11.99 20.19 21.98
C TYR A 205 -12.56 18.77 22.10
N GLU A 206 -12.06 17.90 21.21
CA GLU A 206 -12.40 16.49 21.13
C GLU A 206 -11.20 15.62 21.52
N ARG A 207 -11.51 14.42 22.00
CA ARG A 207 -10.59 13.32 22.25
C ARG A 207 -11.07 12.13 21.44
N LEU A 208 -10.21 11.61 20.58
CA LEU A 208 -10.47 10.38 19.83
C LEU A 208 -9.86 9.21 20.60
N VAL A 209 -10.68 8.23 20.97
CA VAL A 209 -10.22 6.96 21.56
C VAL A 209 -10.45 5.87 20.52
N MET A 210 -9.39 5.17 20.13
CA MET A 210 -9.43 4.08 19.15
C MET A 210 -9.04 2.77 19.82
N GLU A 211 -9.78 1.72 19.51
CA GLU A 211 -9.59 0.36 20.02
C GLU A 211 -9.45 -0.58 18.82
N VAL A 212 -8.36 -1.35 18.76
CA VAL A 212 -8.01 -2.23 17.64
C VAL A 212 -7.74 -3.63 18.16
N TRP A 213 -8.32 -4.64 17.51
CA TRP A 213 -8.07 -6.06 17.78
C TRP A 213 -7.42 -6.69 16.55
N THR A 214 -6.22 -7.25 16.73
CA THR A 214 -5.47 -7.97 15.71
C THR A 214 -5.47 -9.47 15.99
N ASP A 215 -5.03 -10.24 15.01
CA ASP A 215 -4.93 -11.69 15.12
C ASP A 215 -3.56 -12.17 15.64
N GLY A 216 -2.72 -11.25 16.10
CA GLY A 216 -1.39 -11.50 16.68
C GLY A 216 -0.25 -11.53 15.67
N THR A 217 -0.53 -11.53 14.36
CA THR A 217 0.51 -11.42 13.32
C THR A 217 1.22 -10.06 13.36
N ILE A 218 0.46 -8.99 13.59
CA ILE A 218 0.93 -7.63 13.83
C ILE A 218 0.44 -7.13 15.19
N LYS A 219 1.27 -6.34 15.88
CA LYS A 219 0.86 -5.67 17.11
C LYS A 219 -0.17 -4.58 16.81
N ALA A 220 -1.16 -4.40 17.67
CA ALA A 220 -2.23 -3.44 17.43
C ALA A 220 -1.75 -1.99 17.26
N VAL A 221 -0.75 -1.56 18.05
CA VAL A 221 -0.18 -0.21 17.94
C VAL A 221 0.57 -0.02 16.61
N GLU A 222 1.29 -1.05 16.17
CA GLU A 222 2.02 -1.04 14.90
C GLU A 222 1.06 -0.99 13.71
N ALA A 223 -0.05 -1.73 13.77
CA ALA A 223 -1.11 -1.66 12.76
C ALA A 223 -1.70 -0.23 12.64
N ILE A 224 -1.91 0.46 13.76
CA ILE A 224 -2.37 1.86 13.76
C ILE A 224 -1.35 2.77 13.08
N GLN A 225 -0.05 2.57 13.36
CA GLN A 225 1.02 3.34 12.74
C GLN A 225 1.05 3.12 11.22
N GLN A 226 1.07 1.87 10.76
CA GLN A 226 1.06 1.54 9.32
C GLN A 226 -0.19 2.12 8.62
N ALA A 227 -1.36 2.06 9.26
CA ALA A 227 -2.58 2.64 8.71
C ALA A 227 -2.50 4.17 8.60
N ALA A 228 -1.87 4.85 9.57
CA ALA A 228 -1.66 6.28 9.53
C ALA A 228 -0.67 6.69 8.41
N GLU A 229 0.43 5.95 8.27
CA GLU A 229 1.40 6.15 7.18
C GLU A 229 0.74 5.98 5.80
N ASN A 230 -0.06 4.92 5.63
CA ASN A 230 -0.84 4.71 4.41
C ASN A 230 -1.81 5.87 4.15
N LEU A 231 -2.49 6.39 5.17
CA LEU A 231 -3.39 7.54 5.01
C LEU A 231 -2.64 8.80 4.57
N VAL A 232 -1.47 9.07 5.15
CA VAL A 232 -0.62 10.21 4.78
C VAL A 232 -0.15 10.10 3.34
N ASN A 233 0.28 8.91 2.90
CA ASN A 233 0.71 8.67 1.52
C ASN A 233 -0.41 8.98 0.51
N HIS A 234 -1.65 8.63 0.82
CA HIS A 234 -2.79 8.99 -0.03
C HIS A 234 -3.08 10.49 -0.02
N PHE A 235 -3.04 11.15 1.15
CA PHE A 235 -3.23 12.60 1.23
C PHE A 235 -2.10 13.40 0.59
N PHE A 236 -0.90 12.85 0.53
CA PHE A 236 0.24 13.48 -0.13
C PHE A 236 -0.04 13.76 -1.61
N LEU A 237 -0.77 12.86 -2.30
CA LEU A 237 -1.20 13.08 -3.69
C LEU A 237 -2.07 14.34 -3.83
N PHE A 238 -3.00 14.55 -2.90
CA PHE A 238 -3.86 15.73 -2.89
C PHE A 238 -3.11 17.01 -2.50
N SER A 239 -2.11 16.93 -1.62
CA SER A 239 -1.27 18.08 -1.30
C SER A 239 -0.45 18.57 -2.50
N ASN A 240 -0.19 17.69 -3.47
CA ASN A 240 0.56 17.97 -4.69
C ASN A 240 -0.31 18.16 -5.94
N LEU A 241 -1.64 18.28 -5.80
CA LEU A 241 -2.58 18.37 -6.93
C LEU A 241 -2.27 19.55 -7.88
N ASN A 242 -1.73 20.66 -7.36
CA ASN A 242 -1.36 21.85 -8.15
C ASN A 242 0.10 21.84 -8.64
N ARG A 243 0.82 20.72 -8.55
CA ARG A 243 2.22 20.58 -8.98
C ARG A 243 2.40 19.84 -10.32
N VAL A 244 1.33 19.66 -11.09
CA VAL A 244 1.35 19.06 -12.44
C VAL A 244 0.82 20.17 -13.38
N VAL A 245 1.53 20.77 -14.33
CA VAL A 245 2.29 20.25 -15.47
C VAL A 245 3.22 21.37 -15.99
N GLU A 246 4.54 21.23 -15.89
CA GLU A 246 5.42 21.68 -16.99
C GLU A 246 5.74 20.42 -17.78
N GLU A 247 5.03 20.24 -18.89
CA GLU A 247 5.21 19.16 -19.86
C GLU A 247 6.66 19.20 -20.36
N GLY A 248 7.46 18.22 -19.93
CA GLY A 248 8.89 18.12 -20.19
C GLY A 248 9.73 17.67 -19.00
N SER A 249 9.17 17.65 -17.78
CA SER A 249 9.83 17.10 -16.60
C SER A 249 9.21 15.74 -16.22
N GLU A 250 9.79 14.64 -16.71
CA GLU A 250 9.65 13.35 -16.04
C GLU A 250 10.24 13.49 -14.62
N ARG A 251 9.39 13.80 -13.64
CA ARG A 251 9.75 13.69 -12.22
C ARG A 251 9.38 12.29 -11.76
N VAL A 252 10.38 11.42 -11.75
CA VAL A 252 10.33 10.14 -11.03
C VAL A 252 9.99 10.44 -9.55
N PRO A 253 9.10 9.66 -8.90
CA PRO A 253 8.61 9.93 -7.56
C PRO A 253 9.73 10.22 -6.55
N LEU A 254 9.50 11.22 -5.71
CA LEU A 254 10.32 11.56 -4.55
C LEU A 254 10.34 10.37 -3.56
N VAL A 255 11.29 9.46 -3.74
CA VAL A 255 11.65 8.45 -2.74
C VAL A 255 12.71 9.05 -1.83
N VAL A 256 12.30 9.94 -0.93
CA VAL A 256 13.17 10.33 0.20
C VAL A 256 12.55 9.73 1.46
N SER A 257 13.23 8.73 2.02
CA SER A 257 12.80 8.09 3.27
C SER A 257 12.57 9.14 4.37
N PRO A 258 11.49 9.02 5.19
CA PRO A 258 11.19 9.96 6.27
C PRO A 258 12.34 10.18 7.27
N GLU A 259 13.23 9.19 7.37
CA GLU A 259 14.44 9.23 8.19
C GLU A 259 15.49 10.22 7.68
N ILE A 260 15.66 10.33 6.35
CA ILE A 260 16.64 11.25 5.74
C ILE A 260 16.11 12.68 5.85
N TYR A 261 14.82 12.88 5.62
CA TYR A 261 14.19 14.20 5.71
C TYR A 261 14.30 14.83 7.11
N GLN A 262 14.23 14.01 8.17
CA GLN A 262 14.37 14.46 9.55
C GLN A 262 15.81 14.48 10.08
N MET A 263 16.78 14.06 9.26
CA MET A 263 18.18 14.00 9.66
C MET A 263 18.72 15.41 9.95
N PRO A 264 19.47 15.61 11.05
CA PRO A 264 20.16 16.88 11.30
C PRO A 264 21.36 17.02 10.37
N ILE A 265 21.64 18.25 9.93
CA ILE A 265 22.74 18.55 8.99
C ILE A 265 24.14 18.19 9.52
N GLU A 266 24.27 17.97 10.83
CA GLU A 266 25.51 17.56 11.48
C GLU A 266 25.92 16.12 11.12
N LYS A 267 24.96 15.29 10.73
CA LYS A 267 25.21 13.91 10.30
C LYS A 267 25.69 13.81 8.85
N LEU A 268 25.57 14.87 8.05
CA LEU A 268 25.96 14.86 6.63
C LEU A 268 27.47 14.99 6.38
N GLU A 269 28.31 14.94 7.40
CA GLU A 269 29.78 15.03 7.28
C GLU A 269 30.27 16.18 6.36
N LEU A 270 29.57 17.31 6.38
CA LEU A 270 29.91 18.49 5.59
C LEU A 270 31.16 19.19 6.13
N SER A 271 31.88 19.91 5.28
CA SER A 271 33.00 20.74 5.73
C SER A 271 32.55 21.73 6.82
N PRO A 272 33.47 22.10 7.74
CA PRO A 272 33.20 23.10 8.77
C PRO A 272 32.72 24.45 8.20
N ARG A 273 33.02 24.75 6.94
CA ARG A 273 32.56 25.97 6.27
C ARG A 273 31.10 25.84 5.87
N THR A 274 30.72 24.78 5.16
CA THR A 274 29.36 24.56 4.64
C THR A 274 28.37 24.38 5.79
N LEU A 275 28.73 23.59 6.80
CA LEU A 275 27.92 23.39 8.01
C LEU A 275 27.66 24.70 8.78
N ASN A 276 28.68 25.55 8.94
CA ASN A 276 28.52 26.82 9.63
C ASN A 276 27.72 27.86 8.83
N CYS A 277 27.73 27.78 7.50
CA CYS A 277 26.89 28.65 6.66
C CYS A 277 25.41 28.27 6.83
N LEU A 278 25.08 26.97 6.76
CA LEU A 278 23.72 26.45 6.94
C LEU A 278 23.17 26.71 8.35
N LYS A 279 24.00 26.50 9.40
CA LYS A 279 23.59 26.83 10.78
C LYS A 279 23.27 28.31 10.99
N ARG A 280 23.97 29.22 10.30
CA ARG A 280 23.73 30.68 10.40
C ARG A 280 22.49 31.13 9.65
N SER A 281 22.06 30.39 8.63
CA SER A 281 20.80 30.63 7.93
C SER A 281 19.60 29.92 8.58
N HIS A 282 19.75 29.44 9.82
CA HIS A 282 18.73 28.69 10.57
C HIS A 282 18.30 27.38 9.91
N ILE A 283 19.12 26.82 9.02
CA ILE A 283 18.88 25.51 8.41
C ILE A 283 19.54 24.46 9.31
N SER A 284 18.74 23.57 9.86
CA SER A 284 19.14 22.58 10.87
C SER A 284 18.87 21.14 10.44
N LYS A 285 17.95 20.94 9.49
CA LYS A 285 17.56 19.61 8.98
C LYS A 285 17.80 19.49 7.48
N VAL A 286 17.93 18.25 7.02
CA VAL A 286 18.08 17.93 5.58
C VAL A 286 16.81 18.26 4.80
N GLY A 287 15.63 18.01 5.38
CA GLY A 287 14.37 18.38 4.73
C GLY A 287 14.28 19.86 4.37
N GLU A 288 14.80 20.74 5.24
CA GLU A 288 14.84 22.19 4.99
C GLU A 288 15.77 22.55 3.82
N ILE A 289 16.81 21.75 3.55
CA ILE A 289 17.71 21.94 2.40
C ILE A 289 17.02 21.52 1.11
N LEU A 290 16.28 20.40 1.14
CA LEU A 290 15.57 19.85 -0.03
C LEU A 290 14.37 20.69 -0.47
N GLU A 291 13.86 21.53 0.42
CA GLU A 291 12.77 22.47 0.12
C GLU A 291 13.25 23.79 -0.48
N MET A 292 14.55 24.09 -0.39
CA MET A 292 15.15 25.31 -0.92
C MET A 292 15.75 25.06 -2.30
N SER A 293 15.64 26.07 -3.17
CA SER A 293 16.27 26.03 -4.50
C SER A 293 17.77 26.33 -4.43
N ASP A 294 18.54 25.86 -5.41
CA ASP A 294 19.98 26.17 -5.57
C ASP A 294 20.28 27.68 -5.50
N ASP A 295 19.44 28.48 -6.15
CA ASP A 295 19.56 29.93 -6.18
C ASP A 295 19.33 30.58 -4.82
N GLU A 296 18.53 29.95 -3.95
CA GLU A 296 18.32 30.39 -2.57
C GLU A 296 19.47 29.98 -1.66
N LEU A 297 20.05 28.79 -1.88
CA LEU A 297 21.25 28.34 -1.17
C LEU A 297 22.45 29.23 -1.50
N LEU A 298 22.62 29.65 -2.75
CA LEU A 298 23.69 30.56 -3.18
C LEU A 298 23.56 31.98 -2.62
N LYS A 299 22.36 32.41 -2.19
CA LYS A 299 22.15 33.71 -1.53
C LYS A 299 22.63 33.72 -0.07
N ILE A 300 22.93 32.55 0.50
CA ILE A 300 23.40 32.45 1.89
C ILE A 300 24.79 33.08 2.00
N ARG A 301 24.97 33.94 3.01
CA ARG A 301 26.21 34.69 3.22
C ARG A 301 27.42 33.75 3.42
N ASN A 302 28.38 33.82 2.50
CA ASN A 302 29.59 32.98 2.43
C ASN A 302 29.36 31.53 1.98
N PHE A 303 28.15 31.18 1.56
CA PHE A 303 27.85 29.98 0.80
C PHE A 303 28.24 30.22 -0.66
N GLY A 304 28.87 29.26 -1.31
CA GLY A 304 29.34 29.43 -2.68
C GLY A 304 29.31 28.11 -3.44
N GLU A 305 29.65 28.14 -4.73
CA GLU A 305 29.54 26.99 -5.65
C GLU A 305 30.22 25.72 -5.12
N LYS A 306 31.39 25.85 -4.47
CA LYS A 306 32.09 24.70 -3.88
C LYS A 306 31.34 24.06 -2.71
N SER A 307 30.66 24.86 -1.90
CA SER A 307 29.82 24.38 -0.78
C SER A 307 28.52 23.76 -1.29
N LEU A 308 28.01 24.25 -2.42
CA LEU A 308 26.84 23.68 -3.09
C LEU A 308 27.17 22.31 -3.67
N VAL A 309 28.27 22.17 -4.43
CA VAL A 309 28.72 20.87 -4.97
C VAL A 309 28.97 19.85 -3.84
N GLU A 310 29.66 20.27 -2.77
CA GLU A 310 29.90 19.43 -1.60
C GLU A 310 28.59 18.97 -0.94
N LEU A 311 27.62 19.89 -0.79
CA LEU A 311 26.31 19.56 -0.24
C LEU A 311 25.60 18.54 -1.12
N LYS A 312 25.56 18.73 -2.44
CA LYS A 312 24.92 17.81 -3.38
C LYS A 312 25.53 16.42 -3.37
N GLU A 313 26.85 16.33 -3.33
CA GLU A 313 27.57 15.06 -3.28
C GLU A 313 27.24 14.30 -1.99
N LYS A 314 27.22 14.98 -0.84
CA LYS A 314 26.88 14.37 0.45
C LYS A 314 25.41 14.02 0.60
N VAL A 315 24.53 14.85 0.06
CA VAL A 315 23.08 14.58 0.00
C VAL A 315 22.82 13.36 -0.91
N ALA A 316 23.54 13.24 -2.03
CA ALA A 316 23.49 12.07 -2.92
C ALA A 316 24.06 10.79 -2.32
N GLU A 317 25.15 10.87 -1.54
CA GLU A 317 25.72 9.74 -0.80
C GLU A 317 24.72 9.14 0.21
N HIS A 318 23.86 9.99 0.78
CA HIS A 318 22.78 9.58 1.67
C HIS A 318 21.47 9.21 0.96
N GLY A 319 21.51 9.01 -0.37
CA GLY A 319 20.37 8.53 -1.16
C GLY A 319 19.44 9.63 -1.68
N VAL A 320 19.89 10.88 -1.68
CA VAL A 320 19.11 12.02 -2.19
C VAL A 320 19.87 12.65 -3.36
N THR A 321 19.60 12.19 -4.57
CA THR A 321 20.27 12.70 -5.77
C THR A 321 19.73 14.09 -6.12
N ASP A 322 20.61 15.09 -6.17
CA ASP A 322 20.22 16.45 -6.56
C ASP A 322 19.98 16.56 -8.08
N LEU A 323 18.84 17.17 -8.43
CA LEU A 323 18.22 17.32 -9.75
C LEU A 323 18.67 18.59 -10.49
N SER A 324 19.94 18.97 -10.38
CA SER A 324 20.36 20.25 -10.92
C SER A 324 21.82 20.21 -11.34
N HIS A 325 22.06 19.86 -12.62
CA HIS A 325 23.10 20.36 -13.54
C HIS A 325 22.83 19.78 -14.96
N GLY A 326 22.07 20.51 -15.77
CA GLY A 326 22.07 20.32 -17.23
C GLY A 326 23.08 21.28 -17.86
N ALA A 327 24.38 20.98 -17.75
CA ALA A 327 25.39 21.67 -18.54
C ALA A 327 25.26 21.21 -20.00
N GLY A 328 25.10 22.18 -20.91
CA GLY A 328 24.92 21.95 -22.33
C GLY A 328 26.01 21.07 -22.94
N GLY A 329 25.61 19.89 -23.40
CA GLY A 329 26.33 19.12 -24.41
C GLY A 329 25.65 19.37 -25.75
N SER A 330 26.33 20.08 -26.65
CA SER A 330 25.96 20.19 -28.05
C SER A 330 25.86 18.79 -28.67
N VAL A 331 24.65 18.38 -29.06
CA VAL A 331 24.46 17.29 -30.01
C VAL A 331 24.96 17.79 -31.38
N PRO A 332 25.85 17.08 -32.08
CA PRO A 332 26.18 17.46 -33.44
C PRO A 332 24.93 17.34 -34.31
N ASP A 333 24.68 18.38 -35.10
CA ASP A 333 23.60 18.45 -36.09
C ASP A 333 23.75 17.26 -37.06
N ILE A 334 22.87 16.27 -36.95
CA ILE A 334 22.83 15.13 -37.87
C ILE A 334 22.14 15.65 -39.12
N SER A 335 22.89 15.80 -40.21
CA SER A 335 22.31 16.24 -41.48
C SER A 335 21.32 15.19 -42.02
N PRO A 336 20.29 15.61 -42.79
CA PRO A 336 19.25 14.72 -43.32
C PRO A 336 19.77 13.55 -44.18
N GLU A 337 21.04 13.59 -44.57
CA GLU A 337 21.73 12.56 -45.35
C GLU A 337 22.09 11.33 -44.49
N ASP A 338 22.34 11.50 -43.19
CA ASP A 338 22.77 10.42 -42.27
C ASP A 338 21.60 9.60 -41.70
N LEU A 339 20.36 10.10 -41.82
CA LEU A 339 19.14 9.37 -41.46
C LEU A 339 18.76 8.30 -42.51
N GLY A 340 19.27 8.42 -43.74
CA GLY A 340 19.03 7.47 -44.82
C GLY A 340 19.80 6.16 -44.68
N GLU A 341 20.94 6.15 -43.97
CA GLU A 341 21.73 4.93 -43.77
C GLU A 341 21.22 4.03 -42.63
N LEU A 342 20.35 4.55 -41.75
CA LEU A 342 19.83 3.82 -40.59
C LEU A 342 18.49 3.10 -40.85
N MET A 343 17.79 3.45 -41.92
CA MET A 343 16.67 2.68 -42.47
C MET A 343 17.16 1.91 -43.70
N GLY A 344 17.71 0.72 -43.45
CA GLY A 344 18.20 -0.17 -44.49
C GLY A 344 17.11 -0.58 -45.48
N ASP A 345 17.53 -0.72 -46.75
CA ASP A 345 16.77 -1.17 -47.90
C ASP A 345 15.96 -2.46 -47.61
N GLU A 346 14.62 -2.34 -47.58
CA GLU A 346 13.74 -3.47 -47.82
C GLU A 346 13.45 -3.55 -49.33
N GLN A 347 14.03 -4.59 -49.94
CA GLN A 347 13.94 -4.89 -51.36
C GLN A 347 12.57 -5.50 -51.68
N ASP A 348 11.90 -4.89 -52.65
CA ASP A 348 10.66 -5.33 -53.31
C ASP A 348 10.86 -6.73 -53.94
N ASP A 349 10.20 -7.76 -53.39
CA ASP A 349 9.96 -9.02 -54.09
C ASP A 349 8.48 -9.10 -54.47
N SER A 350 8.23 -8.76 -55.74
CA SER A 350 6.97 -8.99 -56.42
C SER A 350 6.84 -10.45 -56.83
N ASP A 351 5.84 -11.17 -56.33
CA ASP A 351 5.18 -12.24 -57.09
C ASP A 351 3.79 -12.54 -56.52
N ALA A 352 2.75 -12.10 -57.25
CA ALA A 352 1.40 -12.63 -57.12
C ALA A 352 1.28 -13.88 -57.99
N PRO A 353 0.33 -14.80 -57.69
CA PRO A 353 -0.86 -14.74 -58.54
C PRO A 353 -2.20 -15.01 -57.83
N ALA A 354 -3.19 -14.26 -58.32
CA ALA A 354 -4.60 -14.53 -58.54
C ALA A 354 -5.20 -15.88 -58.07
N ASP A 355 -6.31 -15.80 -57.33
CA ASP A 355 -7.63 -16.22 -57.86
C ASP A 355 -8.80 -15.72 -56.97
N ALA A 356 -9.55 -14.74 -57.51
CA ALA A 356 -11.02 -14.69 -57.60
C ALA A 356 -11.95 -14.72 -56.33
N PRO A 357 -13.23 -14.31 -56.45
CA PRO A 357 -13.80 -13.26 -55.59
C PRO A 357 -15.14 -13.64 -54.93
N GLY A 358 -15.68 -12.76 -54.06
CA GLY A 358 -17.14 -12.61 -53.99
C GLY A 358 -17.76 -12.14 -52.67
N MET A 359 -18.40 -10.97 -52.77
CA MET A 359 -19.60 -10.50 -52.08
C MET A 359 -19.51 -9.75 -50.74
N SER A 360 -19.52 -8.42 -50.91
CA SER A 360 -20.54 -7.47 -50.45
C SER A 360 -20.91 -7.39 -48.97
N ILE A 361 -20.46 -6.30 -48.38
CA ILE A 361 -21.03 -5.61 -47.22
C ILE A 361 -22.19 -4.75 -47.74
N GLU A 362 -23.35 -4.80 -47.07
CA GLU A 362 -24.34 -3.72 -47.13
C GLU A 362 -24.50 -3.12 -45.74
N ASP A 363 -24.43 -1.79 -45.74
CA ASP A 363 -24.49 -0.86 -44.62
C ASP A 363 -25.86 -0.90 -43.91
N ALA A 364 -25.84 -0.67 -42.59
CA ALA A 364 -27.03 -0.44 -41.79
C ALA A 364 -26.92 0.95 -41.15
N ASP A 365 -27.72 1.88 -41.66
CA ASP A 365 -28.08 3.14 -41.01
C ASP A 365 -29.61 3.24 -40.97
N ASP A 366 -30.09 3.82 -39.87
CA ASP A 366 -31.34 4.57 -39.68
C ASP A 366 -32.69 3.80 -39.65
N ASP A 367 -33.38 3.82 -38.50
CA ASP A 367 -34.31 4.91 -38.13
C ASP A 367 -35.08 4.52 -36.84
N GLY A 368 -35.47 5.52 -36.06
CA GLY A 368 -36.15 5.38 -34.78
C GLY A 368 -37.67 5.49 -34.85
N GLY A 369 -38.31 5.15 -33.73
CA GLY A 369 -39.62 5.65 -33.29
C GLY A 369 -40.85 4.96 -33.87
N ASP A 370 -41.62 4.24 -33.04
CA ASP A 370 -42.92 4.74 -32.53
C ASP A 370 -43.71 3.68 -31.76
N ASP A 371 -44.40 4.20 -30.74
CA ASP A 371 -45.67 3.79 -30.11
C ASP A 371 -46.08 2.32 -29.99
N TRP A 372 -46.26 1.89 -28.74
CA TRP A 372 -47.29 0.92 -28.36
C TRP A 372 -48.11 1.48 -27.21
N ASP A 373 -49.32 1.90 -27.55
CA ASP A 373 -50.43 2.28 -26.68
C ASP A 373 -50.95 1.12 -25.82
N ASP A 374 -51.59 1.54 -24.73
CA ASP A 374 -52.58 0.88 -23.87
C ASP A 374 -53.31 -0.35 -24.44
N ASP A 375 -53.46 -1.39 -23.61
CA ASP A 375 -54.79 -1.93 -23.26
C ASP A 375 -54.67 -2.98 -22.14
N ASP A 376 -55.13 -2.59 -20.95
CA ASP A 376 -55.61 -3.49 -19.89
C ASP A 376 -57.12 -3.65 -20.12
N PRO A 377 -57.66 -4.87 -20.10
CA PRO A 377 -58.92 -5.03 -19.38
C PRO A 377 -59.02 -6.33 -18.56
N ASP A 378 -59.53 -6.14 -17.36
CA ASP A 378 -60.39 -7.00 -16.53
C ASP A 378 -60.69 -8.44 -17.03
N GLU A 379 -60.52 -9.43 -16.14
CA GLU A 379 -61.62 -10.22 -15.53
C GLU A 379 -61.10 -11.55 -14.91
N ASP A 380 -61.61 -11.80 -13.69
CA ASP A 380 -61.67 -13.02 -12.86
C ASP A 380 -60.44 -13.55 -12.08
#